data_AF-A0A935WJ09-F1
#
_entry.id   AF-A0A935WJ09-F1
#
_cell.length_a   1.000
_cell.length_b   1.000
_cell.length_c   1.000
_cell.angle_alpha   90.00
_cell.angle_beta   90.00
_cell.angle_gamma   90.00
#
_symmetry.space_group_name_H-M   'P 1'
#
loop_
_entity.id
_entity.type
_entity.pdbx_description
1 polymer ?
#
loop_
_entity_poly.entity_id
_entity_poly.type
_entity_poly.pdbx_seq_one_letter_code
_entity_poly.pdbx_strand_id
1 'polypeptide(L)'
;MQALIDHGVDADVICMEDFGWANTATLGEATYLMCVGGNAAEDRARPDYGEWRVMLERHRTLWDRIRGRNKDAATDPLVGIIVRVLEEAGFDRVRVEG
;
A
#
# COMPACT_ATOMS: atom_id res chain seq x y z
N MET A 1 -4.30 0.07 -8.70
CA MET A 1 -3.35 -1.02 -8.99
C MET A 1 -2.37 -0.67 -10.09
N GLN A 2 -2.84 -0.23 -11.26
CA GLN A 2 -1.98 0.16 -12.39
C GLN A 2 -0.83 1.09 -11.99
N ALA A 3 -1.09 2.09 -11.14
CA ALA A 3 -0.05 3.00 -10.68
C ALA A 3 1.12 2.33 -9.93
N LEU A 4 0.90 1.20 -9.25
CA LEU A 4 2.00 0.44 -8.64
C LEU A 4 2.77 -0.37 -9.68
N ILE A 5 2.05 -0.97 -10.64
CA ILE A 5 2.61 -1.73 -11.76
C ILE A 5 3.53 -0.84 -12.61
N ASP A 6 3.10 0.41 -12.87
CA ASP A 6 3.88 1.39 -13.63
C ASP A 6 5.19 1.77 -12.93
N HIS A 7 5.30 1.52 -11.62
CA HIS A 7 6.50 1.73 -10.80
C HIS A 7 7.24 0.42 -10.48
N GLY A 8 6.94 -0.66 -11.21
CA GLY A 8 7.67 -1.94 -11.12
C GLY A 8 7.27 -2.83 -9.94
N VAL A 9 6.11 -2.58 -9.33
CA VAL A 9 5.53 -3.43 -8.29
C VAL A 9 4.53 -4.38 -8.93
N ASP A 10 4.73 -5.69 -8.80
CA ASP A 10 3.73 -6.67 -9.21
C ASP A 10 2.59 -6.67 -8.20
N ALA A 11 1.37 -6.36 -8.61
CA ALA A 11 0.29 -6.14 -7.67
C ALA A 11 -1.08 -6.47 -8.25
N ASP A 12 -1.93 -7.10 -7.44
CA ASP A 12 -3.23 -7.62 -7.85
C ASP A 12 -4.31 -7.39 -6.77
N VAL A 13 -5.56 -7.24 -7.21
CA VAL A 13 -6.70 -7.03 -6.31
C VAL A 13 -7.21 -8.39 -5.84
N ILE A 14 -7.24 -8.61 -4.53
CA ILE A 14 -7.80 -9.83 -3.93
C ILE A 14 -9.32 -9.70 -3.86
N CYS A 15 -9.80 -8.66 -3.17
CA CYS A 15 -11.21 -8.41 -2.96
C CYS A 15 -11.48 -6.94 -2.63
N MET A 16 -12.75 -6.56 -2.75
CA MET A 16 -13.30 -5.32 -2.20
C MET A 16 -14.11 -5.68 -0.95
N GLU A 17 -13.78 -5.04 0.16
CA GLU A 17 -14.48 -5.15 1.44
C GLU A 17 -15.31 -3.88 1.67
N ASP A 18 -16.24 -3.93 2.63
CA ASP A 18 -17.12 -2.79 2.95
C ASP A 18 -16.36 -1.50 3.33
N PHE A 19 -15.08 -1.62 3.69
CA PHE A 19 -14.21 -0.52 4.11
C PHE A 19 -13.06 -0.23 3.12
N GLY A 20 -12.98 -0.90 1.96
CA GLY A 20 -11.98 -0.62 0.94
C GLY A 20 -11.52 -1.82 0.10
N TRP A 21 -10.24 -1.84 -0.27
CA TRP A 21 -9.64 -2.85 -1.14
C TRP A 21 -8.50 -3.60 -0.45
N ALA A 22 -8.51 -4.93 -0.55
CA ALA A 22 -7.38 -5.78 -0.20
C ALA A 22 -6.65 -6.23 -1.46
N ASN A 23 -5.32 -6.18 -1.42
CA ASN A 23 -4.45 -6.35 -2.57
C ASN A 23 -3.20 -7.13 -2.20
N THR A 24 -2.62 -7.84 -3.15
CA THR A 24 -1.22 -8.28 -3.07
C THR A 24 -0.33 -7.22 -3.70
N ALA A 25 0.86 -7.04 -3.15
CA ALA A 25 1.93 -6.26 -3.77
C ALA A 25 3.26 -6.99 -3.57
N THR A 26 4.06 -7.11 -4.62
CA THR A 26 5.36 -7.79 -4.61
C THR A 26 6.41 -6.88 -5.25
N LEU A 27 7.48 -6.64 -4.49
CA LEU A 27 8.65 -5.88 -4.93
C LEU A 27 9.92 -6.68 -4.62
N GLY A 28 10.58 -7.17 -5.67
CA GLY A 28 11.71 -8.09 -5.53
C GLY A 28 11.28 -9.40 -4.85
N GLU A 29 11.94 -9.78 -3.75
CA GLU A 29 11.62 -10.98 -2.97
C GLU A 29 10.58 -10.73 -1.87
N ALA A 30 10.12 -9.48 -1.70
CA ALA A 30 9.18 -9.12 -0.64
C ALA A 30 7.75 -9.05 -1.18
N THR A 31 6.84 -9.76 -0.51
CA THR A 31 5.40 -9.74 -0.81
C THR A 31 4.63 -9.20 0.39
N TYR A 32 3.58 -8.46 0.12
CA TYR A 32 2.76 -7.76 1.10
C TYR A 32 1.29 -8.02 0.84
N LEU A 33 0.53 -8.12 1.92
CA LEU A 33 -0.89 -7.80 1.90
C LEU A 33 -1.02 -6.28 2.07
N MET A 34 -1.67 -5.64 1.10
CA MET A 34 -1.90 -4.20 1.10
C MET A 34 -3.40 -3.93 1.21
N CYS A 35 -3.81 -3.21 2.25
CA CYS A 35 -5.19 -2.80 2.45
C CYS A 35 -5.30 -1.29 2.24
N VAL A 36 -6.20 -0.85 1.37
CA VAL A 36 -6.50 0.55 1.11
C VAL A 36 -7.92 0.82 1.57
N GLY A 37 -8.09 1.74 2.51
CA GLY A 37 -9.40 2.11 3.03
C GLY A 37 -9.41 3.55 3.50
N GLY A 38 -10.59 4.12 3.74
CA GLY A 38 -10.67 5.53 4.12
C GLY A 38 -12.08 5.97 4.48
N ASN A 39 -12.17 7.19 4.98
CA ASN A 39 -13.43 7.86 5.27
C ASN A 39 -13.51 9.13 4.41
N ALA A 40 -14.49 9.18 3.51
CA ALA A 40 -14.81 10.39 2.79
C ALA A 40 -15.40 11.45 3.74
N ALA A 41 -15.09 12.72 3.51
CA ALA A 41 -15.61 13.84 4.30
C ALA A 41 -17.04 14.26 3.89
N GLU A 42 -17.74 13.41 3.13
CA GLU A 42 -19.12 13.61 2.65
C GLU A 42 -19.34 14.89 1.81
N ASP A 43 -18.28 15.40 1.17
CA ASP A 43 -18.37 16.53 0.25
C ASP A 43 -18.92 16.06 -1.11
N ARG A 44 -20.16 16.42 -1.42
CA ARG A 44 -20.82 16.03 -2.69
C ARG A 44 -20.10 16.55 -3.94
N ALA A 45 -19.36 17.65 -3.85
CA ALA A 45 -18.58 18.18 -4.98
C ALA A 45 -17.25 17.44 -5.15
N ARG A 46 -16.79 16.72 -4.11
CA ARG A 46 -15.50 16.02 -4.06
C ARG A 46 -15.68 14.67 -3.35
N PRO A 47 -16.29 13.67 -4.02
CA PRO A 47 -16.67 12.40 -3.38
C PRO A 47 -15.47 11.64 -2.79
N ASP A 48 -14.27 11.83 -3.36
CA ASP A 48 -13.06 11.15 -2.90
C ASP A 48 -12.25 11.97 -1.87
N TYR A 49 -12.74 13.16 -1.48
CA TYR A 49 -12.06 14.00 -0.50
C TYR A 49 -12.29 13.47 0.91
N GLY A 50 -11.21 13.20 1.63
CA GLY A 50 -11.27 12.61 2.97
C GLY A 50 -9.91 12.14 3.47
N GLU A 51 -9.93 11.25 4.46
CA GLU A 51 -8.73 10.58 4.94
C GLU A 51 -8.67 9.15 4.39
N TRP A 52 -7.54 8.83 3.76
CA TRP A 52 -7.28 7.51 3.20
C TRP A 52 -6.03 6.92 3.85
N ARG A 53 -6.04 5.61 4.05
CA ARG A 53 -4.97 4.85 4.69
C ARG A 53 -4.58 3.69 3.78
N VAL A 54 -3.27 3.51 3.64
CA VAL A 54 -2.66 2.34 3.01
C VAL A 54 -1.91 1.59 4.10
N MET A 55 -2.39 0.40 4.43
CA MET A 55 -1.76 -0.49 5.40
C MET A 55 -1.00 -1.57 4.65
N LEU A 56 0.24 -1.84 5.09
CA LEU A 56 1.10 -2.86 4.51
C LEU A 56 1.44 -3.89 5.59
N GLU A 57 1.10 -5.14 5.32
CA GLU A 57 1.55 -6.27 6.12
C GLU A 57 2.49 -7.12 5.28
N ARG A 58 3.77 -7.17 5.65
CA ARG A 58 4.74 -7.97 4.92
C ARG A 58 4.57 -9.46 5.23
N HIS A 59 4.40 -10.26 4.19
CA HIS A 59 4.38 -11.70 4.31
C HIS A 59 5.82 -12.25 4.30
N ARG A 60 6.15 -13.02 5.34
CA ARG A 60 7.45 -13.70 5.47
C ARG A 60 7.24 -15.20 5.62
N THR A 61 7.89 -15.98 4.77
CA THR A 61 7.86 -17.44 4.91
C THR A 61 8.60 -17.88 6.17
N LEU A 62 8.34 -19.11 6.64
CA LEU A 62 9.08 -19.70 7.77
C LEU A 62 10.60 -19.69 7.51
N TRP A 63 10.99 -19.94 6.26
CA TRP A 63 12.38 -19.91 5.83
C TRP A 63 12.99 -18.51 5.87
N ASP A 64 12.24 -17.47 5.51
CA ASP A 64 12.70 -16.07 5.63
C ASP A 64 12.90 -15.67 7.08
N ARG A 65 12.03 -16.15 7.96
CA ARG A 65 12.15 -15.93 9.42
C ARG A 65 13.42 -16.58 9.96
N ILE A 66 13.66 -17.85 9.63
CA ILE A 66 14.85 -18.60 10.07
C ILE A 66 16.14 -17.96 9.51
N ARG A 67 16.15 -17.56 8.24
CA ARG A 67 17.33 -16.94 7.59
C ARG A 67 17.48 -15.45 7.87
N GLY A 68 16.54 -14.85 8.61
CA GLY A 68 16.53 -13.42 8.89
C GLY A 68 16.34 -12.51 7.67
N ARG A 69 15.82 -13.04 6.55
CA ARG A 69 15.55 -12.28 5.30
C ARG A 69 14.20 -11.58 5.33
N ASN A 70 14.02 -10.59 4.46
CA ASN A 70 12.76 -9.85 4.27
C ASN A 70 12.16 -9.31 5.58
N LYS A 71 13.02 -8.83 6.50
CA LYS A 71 12.55 -8.16 7.73
C LYS A 71 12.04 -6.78 7.40
N ASP A 72 10.98 -6.37 8.08
CA ASP A 72 10.48 -5.00 8.01
C ASP A 72 11.61 -4.02 8.30
N ALA A 73 11.73 -3.02 7.43
CA ALA A 73 12.74 -1.99 7.51
C ALA A 73 12.02 -0.65 7.51
N ALA A 74 12.49 0.29 8.33
CA ALA A 74 11.97 1.66 8.35
C ALA A 74 12.10 2.36 6.97
N THR A 75 12.99 1.86 6.12
CA THR A 75 13.25 2.34 4.76
C THR A 75 12.79 1.33 3.72
N ASP A 76 11.63 0.69 3.93
CA ASP A 76 11.10 -0.26 2.95
C ASP A 76 10.85 0.44 1.60
N PRO A 77 11.48 -0.02 0.50
CA PRO A 77 11.34 0.64 -0.80
C PRO A 77 9.89 0.71 -1.30
N LEU A 78 9.04 -0.25 -0.94
CA LEU A 78 7.64 -0.23 -1.34
C LEU A 78 6.89 0.97 -0.75
N VAL A 79 7.22 1.35 0.50
CA VAL A 79 6.63 2.53 1.15
C VAL A 79 6.97 3.79 0.36
N GLY A 80 8.23 3.94 -0.07
CA GLY A 80 8.65 5.08 -0.88
C GLY A 80 7.91 5.16 -2.22
N ILE A 81 7.69 4.02 -2.88
CA ILE A 81 6.92 3.95 -4.13
C ILE A 81 5.46 4.35 -3.89
N ILE A 82 4.82 3.84 -2.83
CA ILE A 82 3.44 4.17 -2.49
C ILE A 82 3.28 5.66 -2.20
N VAL A 83 4.19 6.25 -1.41
CA VAL A 83 4.17 7.70 -1.13
C VAL A 83 4.22 8.49 -2.43
N ARG A 84 5.16 8.14 -3.32
CA ARG A 84 5.28 8.79 -4.63
C ARG A 84 4.02 8.66 -5.48
N VAL A 85 3.43 7.47 -5.55
CA VAL A 85 2.17 7.23 -6.28
C VAL A 85 1.03 8.10 -5.73
N LEU A 86 0.93 8.24 -4.41
CA LEU A 86 -0.09 9.09 -3.78
C LEU A 86 0.15 10.59 -4.09
N GLU A 87 1.40 11.04 -4.02
CA GLU A 87 1.76 12.42 -4.38
C GLU A 87 1.48 12.72 -5.87
N GLU A 88 1.82 11.79 -6.78
CA GLU A 88 1.52 11.89 -8.21
C GLU A 88 0.00 11.89 -8.49
N ALA A 89 -0.80 11.25 -7.63
CA ALA A 89 -2.25 11.27 -7.68
C ALA A 89 -2.87 12.56 -7.07
N GLY A 90 -2.05 13.47 -6.53
CA GLY A 90 -2.49 14.77 -6.02
C GLY A 90 -2.85 14.79 -4.54
N PHE A 91 -2.46 13.76 -3.77
CA PHE A 91 -2.59 13.81 -2.30
C PHE A 91 -1.59 14.80 -1.73
N ASP A 92 -2.08 15.80 -1.00
CA ASP A 92 -1.31 16.94 -0.49
C ASP A 92 -0.71 16.68 0.90
N ARG A 93 -1.17 15.64 1.61
CA ARG A 93 -0.77 15.33 3.00
C ARG A 93 -0.48 13.85 3.21
N VAL A 94 0.52 13.33 2.52
CA VAL A 94 0.98 11.95 2.70
C VAL A 94 1.90 11.86 3.92
N ARG A 95 1.63 10.90 4.81
CA ARG A 95 2.45 10.60 5.99
C ARG A 95 2.64 9.10 6.13
N VAL A 96 3.81 8.69 6.59
CA VAL A 96 4.13 7.28 6.88
C VAL A 96 4.11 7.10 8.40
N GLU A 97 3.34 6.13 8.86
CA GLU A 97 3.25 5.72 10.27
C GLU A 97 3.81 4.30 10.39
N GLY A 98 4.54 4.00 11.46
CA GLY A 98 5.21 2.71 11.69
C GLY A 98 5.30 2.33 13.16
#